data_AF-A0A353CEL3-F1
#
_entry.id   AF-A0A353CEL3-F1
#
_cell.length_a   1.000
_cell.length_b   1.000
_cell.length_c   1.000
_cell.angle_alpha   90.00
_cell.angle_beta   90.00
_cell.angle_gamma   90.00
#
_symmetry.space_group_name_H-M   'P 1'
#
loop_
_entity.id
_entity.type
_entity.pdbx_description
1 polymer ?
#
loop_
_entity_poly.entity_id
_entity_poly.type
_entity_poly.pdbx_seq_one_letter_code
_entity_poly.pdbx_strand_id
1 'polypeptide(L)'
;MSCALCNYQCVVLKNDPTQSAGTRTVEPKTLRTKWQLDSEALARLLGSLASEGEDGGEAYLELRRNLVRFFEVRSVAFADDHADEVLNRLAHKLATGTAIENAKTYALGIARMVVLEVRKSPQSRTDYILPDIPATENAFDTAVDEARASCLDKCLDDLTVENRELIVGYYSGEKSEKIGNRVNIAKRLGIAQNALRNRAVRLRNTLEACITDCLGRS
;
A
#
# COMPACT_ATOMS: atom_id res chain seq x y z
N MET A 1 -56.24 -43.86 -5.87
CA MET A 1 -57.57 -43.19 -5.80
C MET A 1 -57.38 -41.96 -4.92
N SER A 2 -57.31 -40.77 -5.52
CA SER A 2 -58.34 -39.71 -5.43
C SER A 2 -58.35 -39.02 -4.05
N CYS A 3 -58.41 -37.70 -3.89
CA CYS A 3 -58.68 -36.59 -4.79
C CYS A 3 -58.49 -35.25 -4.05
N ALA A 4 -58.31 -34.18 -4.82
CA ALA A 4 -58.83 -32.80 -4.65
C ALA A 4 -58.57 -32.04 -3.34
N LEU A 5 -57.81 -30.93 -3.36
CA LEU A 5 -58.23 -29.58 -3.78
C LEU A 5 -59.51 -29.08 -3.10
N CYS A 6 -59.38 -28.04 -2.27
CA CYS A 6 -60.45 -27.07 -2.10
C CYS A 6 -59.87 -25.65 -1.87
N ASN A 7 -60.00 -24.83 -2.91
CA ASN A 7 -60.02 -23.37 -2.89
C ASN A 7 -61.27 -22.88 -2.14
N TYR A 8 -61.20 -21.74 -1.44
CA TYR A 8 -62.26 -20.72 -1.36
C TYR A 8 -61.61 -19.40 -0.86
N GLN A 9 -61.35 -18.43 -1.73
CA GLN A 9 -62.19 -17.26 -2.07
C GLN A 9 -62.35 -16.27 -0.89
N CYS A 10 -61.59 -15.18 -0.85
CA CYS A 10 -61.82 -13.87 -1.51
C CYS A 10 -62.94 -13.05 -0.85
N VAL A 11 -62.56 -12.04 -0.05
CA VAL A 11 -63.32 -10.79 0.08
C VAL A 11 -62.34 -9.62 -0.01
N VAL A 12 -62.52 -8.85 -1.07
CA VAL A 12 -61.88 -7.56 -1.35
C VAL A 12 -62.61 -6.48 -0.56
N LEU A 13 -61.88 -5.68 0.22
CA LEU A 13 -62.26 -4.29 0.47
C LEU A 13 -61.02 -3.41 0.33
N LYS A 14 -61.09 -2.54 -0.69
CA LYS A 14 -60.13 -1.48 -0.99
C LYS A 14 -60.29 -0.33 0.01
N ASN A 15 -59.17 0.27 0.43
CA ASN A 15 -58.99 1.72 0.50
C ASN A 15 -57.49 2.05 0.63
N ASP A 16 -57.04 2.92 -0.29
CA ASP A 16 -55.68 3.43 -0.52
C ASP A 16 -55.22 4.43 0.58
N PRO A 17 -54.12 5.20 0.39
CA PRO A 17 -52.70 4.82 0.38
C PRO A 17 -51.90 5.67 1.41
N THR A 18 -50.58 5.54 1.39
CA THR A 18 -49.56 6.44 1.99
C THR A 18 -49.29 6.32 3.50
N GLN A 19 -48.24 5.56 3.83
CA GLN A 19 -47.01 6.11 4.42
C GLN A 19 -45.96 4.98 4.48
N SER A 20 -44.98 5.05 3.59
CA SER A 20 -43.85 4.12 3.55
C SER A 20 -42.94 4.36 4.74
N ALA A 21 -42.93 3.42 5.69
CA ALA A 21 -41.87 3.28 6.67
C ALA A 21 -40.56 3.00 5.92
N GLY A 22 -39.69 4.01 5.87
CA GLY A 22 -38.37 3.92 5.25
C GLY A 22 -37.49 2.92 5.98
N THR A 23 -37.43 1.69 5.47
CA THR A 23 -36.29 0.81 5.69
C THR A 23 -35.05 1.51 5.18
N ARG A 24 -34.20 1.95 6.10
CA ARG A 24 -32.88 2.51 5.81
C ARG A 24 -32.02 1.36 5.27
N THR A 25 -32.13 1.08 3.97
CA THR A 25 -31.15 0.27 3.26
C THR A 25 -29.81 0.98 3.39
N VAL A 26 -28.96 0.46 4.28
CA VAL A 26 -27.54 0.79 4.26
C VAL A 26 -27.01 0.16 2.99
N GLU A 27 -26.90 0.98 1.94
CA GLU A 27 -26.21 0.60 0.71
C GLU A 27 -24.81 0.09 1.09
N PRO A 28 -24.43 -1.12 0.63
CA PRO A 28 -23.08 -1.60 0.88
C PRO A 28 -22.12 -0.62 0.21
N LYS A 29 -21.28 0.05 1.02
CA LYS A 29 -20.16 0.85 0.53
C LYS A 29 -19.39 -0.01 -0.45
N THR A 30 -19.46 0.34 -1.73
CA THR A 30 -18.67 -0.27 -2.78
C THR A 30 -17.21 -0.13 -2.37
N LEU A 31 -16.61 -1.24 -1.93
CA LEU A 31 -15.19 -1.33 -1.72
C LEU A 31 -14.57 -1.00 -3.07
N ARG A 32 -13.98 0.19 -3.20
CA ARG A 32 -13.28 0.62 -4.42
C ARG A 32 -12.25 -0.45 -4.73
N THR A 33 -12.54 -1.34 -5.70
CA THR A 33 -11.61 -2.37 -6.15
C THR A 33 -10.36 -1.66 -6.62
N LYS A 34 -9.29 -1.72 -5.82
CA LYS A 34 -8.02 -1.08 -6.16
C LYS A 34 -7.49 -1.80 -7.39
N TRP A 35 -7.39 -1.06 -8.49
CA TRP A 35 -6.94 -1.59 -9.77
C TRP A 35 -5.58 -2.29 -9.65
N GLN A 36 -5.46 -3.45 -10.27
CA GLN A 36 -4.22 -4.22 -10.35
C GLN A 36 -3.68 -4.14 -11.77
N LEU A 37 -2.36 -4.00 -11.88
CA LEU A 37 -1.66 -3.96 -13.16
C LEU A 37 -1.77 -5.31 -13.87
N ASP A 38 -2.52 -5.36 -14.96
CA ASP A 38 -2.58 -6.52 -15.84
C ASP A 38 -1.49 -6.46 -16.94
N SER A 39 -1.33 -7.56 -17.68
CA SER A 39 -0.31 -7.69 -18.72
C SER A 39 -0.48 -6.69 -19.87
N GLU A 40 -1.72 -6.31 -20.19
CA GLU A 40 -2.01 -5.37 -21.27
C GLU A 40 -1.65 -3.94 -20.87
N ALA A 41 -2.00 -3.54 -19.64
CA ALA A 41 -1.63 -2.24 -19.10
C ALA A 41 -0.12 -2.09 -18.92
N LEU A 42 0.59 -3.17 -18.54
CA LEU A 42 2.05 -3.19 -18.52
C LEU A 42 2.62 -3.01 -19.93
N ALA A 43 2.12 -3.74 -20.94
CA ALA A 43 2.60 -3.60 -22.31
C ALA A 43 2.41 -2.17 -22.85
N ARG A 44 1.26 -1.54 -22.55
CA ARG A 44 1.00 -0.13 -22.89
C ARG A 44 1.95 0.83 -22.17
N LEU A 45 2.25 0.57 -20.90
CA LEU A 45 3.23 1.36 -20.16
C LEU A 45 4.62 1.26 -20.80
N LEU A 46 5.11 0.04 -21.07
CA LEU A 46 6.42 -0.16 -21.71
C LEU A 46 6.47 0.49 -23.09
N GLY A 47 5.41 0.37 -23.90
CA GLY A 47 5.31 1.03 -25.19
C GLY A 47 5.32 2.56 -25.09
N SER A 48 4.73 3.14 -24.04
CA SER A 48 4.76 4.59 -23.81
C SER A 48 6.10 5.13 -23.30
N LEU A 49 6.96 4.24 -22.79
CA LEU A 49 8.28 4.58 -22.26
C LEU A 49 9.40 4.35 -23.28
N ALA A 50 9.18 3.47 -24.26
CA ALA A 50 10.11 3.22 -25.34
C ALA A 50 10.26 4.48 -26.22
N SER A 51 11.49 4.98 -26.37
CA SER A 51 11.85 5.95 -27.40
C SER A 51 12.61 5.26 -28.54
N GLU A 52 12.88 5.96 -29.64
CA GLU A 52 13.63 5.42 -30.78
C GLU A 52 14.96 4.80 -30.33
N GLY A 53 15.05 3.47 -30.37
CA GLY A 53 16.25 2.70 -30.00
C GLY A 53 16.39 2.32 -28.52
N GLU A 54 15.45 2.68 -27.65
CA GLU A 54 15.45 2.30 -26.23
C GLU A 54 14.42 1.20 -25.96
N ASP A 55 14.86 0.11 -25.31
CA ASP A 55 13.92 -0.94 -24.86
C ASP A 55 13.00 -0.38 -23.75
N GLY A 56 11.69 -0.55 -23.93
CA GLY A 56 10.69 -0.08 -22.96
C GLY A 56 10.88 -0.71 -21.57
N GLY A 57 11.45 -1.92 -21.50
CA GLY A 57 11.82 -2.59 -20.26
C GLY A 57 12.93 -1.86 -19.50
N GLU A 58 14.02 -1.49 -20.18
CA GLU A 58 15.10 -0.72 -19.54
C GLU A 58 14.62 0.68 -19.14
N ALA A 59 13.87 1.37 -20.00
CA ALA A 59 13.29 2.68 -19.69
C ALA A 59 12.37 2.63 -18.45
N TYR A 60 11.64 1.52 -18.26
CA TYR A 60 10.83 1.27 -17.07
C TYR A 60 11.68 1.09 -15.81
N LEU A 61 12.74 0.28 -15.88
CA LEU A 61 13.65 0.07 -14.75
C LEU A 61 14.39 1.36 -14.38
N GLU A 62 14.81 2.14 -15.38
CA GLU A 62 15.41 3.47 -15.19
C GLU A 62 14.43 4.42 -14.48
N LEU A 63 13.19 4.51 -14.98
CA LEU A 63 12.16 5.35 -14.37
C LEU A 63 11.89 4.91 -12.92
N ARG A 64 11.82 3.61 -12.64
CA ARG A 64 11.65 3.10 -11.27
C ARG A 64 12.80 3.54 -10.37
N ARG A 65 14.06 3.37 -10.79
CA ARG A 65 15.24 3.82 -10.01
C ARG A 65 15.19 5.31 -9.72
N ASN A 66 14.82 6.12 -10.72
CA ASN A 66 14.68 7.56 -10.57
C ASN A 66 13.56 7.95 -9.61
N LEU A 67 12.44 7.23 -9.62
CA LEU A 67 11.33 7.44 -8.69
C LEU A 67 11.72 7.05 -7.25
N VAL A 68 12.42 5.93 -7.06
CA VAL A 68 12.93 5.53 -5.73
C VAL A 68 13.82 6.64 -5.18
N ARG A 69 14.82 7.08 -5.95
CA ARG A 69 15.70 8.20 -5.56
C ARG A 69 14.92 9.49 -5.28
N PHE A 70 13.86 9.77 -6.04
CA PHE A 70 13.00 10.92 -5.83
C PHE A 70 12.34 10.91 -4.44
N PHE A 71 11.90 9.75 -3.96
CA PHE A 71 11.29 9.59 -2.64
C PHE A 71 12.33 9.55 -1.51
N GLU A 72 13.46 8.89 -1.72
CA GLU A 72 14.58 8.83 -0.75
C GLU A 72 15.11 10.23 -0.41
N VAL A 73 15.40 11.05 -1.43
CA VAL A 73 15.88 12.44 -1.25
C VAL A 73 14.87 13.32 -0.49
N ARG A 74 13.61 12.91 -0.43
CA ARG A 74 12.54 13.60 0.31
C ARG A 74 12.23 12.96 1.66
N SER A 75 13.04 12.00 2.08
CA SER A 75 12.91 11.24 3.32
C SER A 75 11.52 10.60 3.48
N VAL A 76 10.95 10.12 2.37
CA VAL A 76 9.68 9.39 2.39
C VAL A 76 9.99 7.91 2.62
N ALA A 77 9.51 7.36 3.73
CA ALA A 77 9.64 5.93 4.03
C ALA A 77 9.04 5.06 2.92
N PHE A 78 9.57 3.85 2.72
CA PHE A 78 9.10 2.90 1.71
C PHE A 78 9.17 3.46 0.27
N ALA A 79 10.29 4.09 -0.08
CA ALA A 79 10.50 4.71 -1.39
C ALA A 79 10.21 3.76 -2.57
N ASP A 80 10.63 2.48 -2.48
CA ASP A 80 10.27 1.43 -3.44
C ASP A 80 8.76 1.29 -3.64
N ASP A 81 7.99 1.23 -2.55
CA ASP A 81 6.54 1.02 -2.59
C ASP A 81 5.82 2.23 -3.18
N HIS A 82 6.36 3.43 -2.96
CA HIS A 82 5.83 4.65 -3.54
C HIS A 82 6.20 4.78 -5.02
N ALA A 83 7.38 4.34 -5.43
CA ALA A 83 7.74 4.23 -6.84
C ALA A 83 6.82 3.24 -7.58
N ASP A 84 6.57 2.07 -7.00
CA ASP A 84 5.67 1.06 -7.57
C ASP A 84 4.22 1.56 -7.63
N GLU A 85 3.75 2.30 -6.63
CA GLU A 85 2.42 2.94 -6.66
C GLU A 85 2.32 4.00 -7.77
N VAL A 86 3.38 4.78 -8.01
CA VAL A 86 3.42 5.75 -9.12
C VAL A 86 3.29 5.03 -10.46
N LEU A 87 4.05 3.96 -10.68
CA LEU A 87 4.03 3.19 -11.92
C LEU A 87 2.66 2.52 -12.14
N ASN A 88 2.03 2.00 -11.09
CA ASN A 88 0.67 1.46 -11.16
C ASN A 88 -0.36 2.54 -11.55
N ARG A 89 -0.28 3.74 -10.96
CA ARG A 89 -1.19 4.84 -11.32
C ARG A 89 -0.98 5.31 -12.75
N LEU A 90 0.27 5.35 -13.22
CA LEU A 90 0.60 5.70 -14.60
C LEU A 90 0.04 4.66 -15.58
N ALA A 91 0.27 3.38 -15.32
CA ALA A 91 -0.26 2.30 -16.15
C ALA A 91 -1.79 2.31 -16.19
N HIS A 92 -2.46 2.56 -15.06
CA HIS A 92 -3.91 2.70 -15.03
C HIS A 92 -4.38 3.85 -15.91
N LYS A 93 -3.72 5.01 -15.84
CA LYS A 93 -4.06 6.18 -16.67
C LYS A 93 -3.93 5.86 -18.16
N LEU A 94 -2.84 5.23 -18.57
CA LEU A 94 -2.62 4.77 -19.93
C LEU A 94 -3.66 3.72 -20.38
N ALA A 95 -4.02 2.78 -19.50
CA ALA A 95 -5.06 1.79 -19.77
C ALA A 95 -6.44 2.46 -19.99
N THR A 96 -6.76 3.49 -19.22
CA THR A 96 -8.00 4.28 -19.37
C THR A 96 -8.00 5.24 -20.57
N GLY A 97 -6.93 5.27 -21.36
CA GLY A 97 -6.86 6.05 -22.60
C GLY A 97 -6.57 7.54 -22.41
N THR A 98 -6.01 7.95 -21.27
CA THR A 98 -5.52 9.35 -21.16
C THR A 98 -4.33 9.55 -22.09
N ALA A 99 -4.41 10.55 -22.97
CA ALA A 99 -3.29 10.94 -23.81
C ALA A 99 -2.16 11.50 -22.92
N ILE A 100 -1.03 10.80 -22.89
CA ILE A 100 0.16 11.19 -22.15
C ILE A 100 1.29 11.35 -23.15
N GLU A 101 1.73 12.58 -23.37
CA GLU A 101 2.81 12.89 -24.32
C GLU A 101 4.18 12.43 -23.80
N ASN A 102 4.43 12.60 -22.49
CA ASN A 102 5.67 12.19 -21.86
C ASN A 102 5.40 11.42 -20.56
N ALA A 103 5.50 10.09 -20.64
CA ALA A 103 5.24 9.19 -19.52
C ALA A 103 6.20 9.43 -18.34
N LYS A 104 7.48 9.71 -18.59
CA LYS A 104 8.49 9.99 -17.54
C LYS A 104 8.12 11.27 -16.75
N THR A 105 7.76 12.36 -17.43
CA THR A 105 7.33 13.62 -16.80
C THR A 105 6.00 13.47 -16.06
N TYR A 106 5.04 12.74 -16.63
CA TYR A 106 3.76 12.48 -16.00
C TYR A 106 3.93 11.67 -14.70
N ALA A 107 4.82 10.67 -14.70
CA ALA A 107 5.17 9.89 -13.52
C ALA A 107 5.66 10.77 -12.37
N LEU A 108 6.51 11.77 -12.65
CA LEU A 108 6.97 12.74 -11.65
C LEU A 108 5.82 13.58 -11.08
N GLY A 109 4.83 13.94 -11.91
CA GLY A 109 3.60 14.60 -11.46
C GLY A 109 2.82 13.74 -10.47
N ILE A 110 2.63 12.44 -10.79
CA ILE A 110 2.01 11.48 -9.86
C ILE A 110 2.86 11.34 -8.59
N ALA A 111 4.18 11.26 -8.69
CA ALA A 111 5.07 11.13 -7.53
C ALA A 111 4.92 12.30 -6.57
N ARG A 112 4.81 13.54 -7.08
CA ARG A 112 4.51 14.73 -6.26
C ARG A 112 3.17 14.60 -5.53
N MET A 113 2.14 14.10 -6.21
CA MET A 113 0.83 13.86 -5.59
C MET A 113 0.90 12.79 -4.50
N VAL A 114 1.63 11.70 -4.73
CA VAL A 114 1.86 10.65 -3.73
C VAL A 114 2.56 11.25 -2.50
N VAL A 115 3.59 12.10 -2.66
CA VAL A 115 4.21 12.79 -1.52
C VAL A 115 3.18 13.59 -0.71
N LEU A 116 2.29 14.34 -1.38
CA LEU A 116 1.25 15.11 -0.70
C LEU A 116 0.24 14.21 0.03
N GLU A 117 -0.11 13.06 -0.54
CA GLU A 117 -1.01 12.09 0.09
C GLU A 117 -0.38 11.47 1.34
N VAL A 118 0.90 11.07 1.25
CA VAL A 118 1.64 10.57 2.41
C VAL A 118 1.70 11.65 3.49
N ARG A 119 1.92 12.92 3.12
CA ARG A 119 1.97 14.07 4.05
C ARG A 119 0.63 14.48 4.66
N LYS A 120 -0.49 14.16 4.01
CA LYS A 120 -1.84 14.57 4.45
C LYS A 120 -2.59 13.50 5.25
N SER A 121 -2.17 12.24 5.21
CA SER A 121 -2.88 11.18 5.93
C SER A 121 -2.82 11.46 7.44
N PRO A 122 -3.92 11.35 8.21
CA PRO A 122 -3.88 11.45 9.69
C PRO A 122 -2.98 10.39 10.35
N GLN A 123 -2.68 9.29 9.63
CA GLN A 123 -1.67 8.31 10.01
C GLN A 123 -0.24 8.88 9.91
N SER A 124 -0.05 9.97 9.15
CA SER A 124 1.22 10.61 8.91
C SER A 124 1.65 11.61 9.98
N ARG A 125 0.80 11.95 10.96
CA ARG A 125 1.27 12.74 12.13
C ARG A 125 2.29 11.95 12.97
N THR A 126 2.43 10.65 12.74
CA THR A 126 3.47 9.79 13.30
C THR A 126 4.54 9.39 12.27
N ASP A 127 4.35 9.69 10.97
CA ASP A 127 5.25 9.28 9.88
C ASP A 127 6.28 10.37 9.49
N TYR A 128 6.27 11.51 10.16
CA TYR A 128 7.23 12.60 9.93
C TYR A 128 7.88 13.00 11.24
N ILE A 129 9.03 12.39 11.55
CA ILE A 129 10.27 12.99 12.07
C ILE A 129 11.20 11.83 12.46
N LEU A 130 12.07 11.37 11.54
CA LEU A 130 13.53 11.20 11.69
C LEU A 130 14.12 10.51 10.43
N PRO A 131 15.40 10.72 10.13
CA PRO A 131 16.00 10.46 8.83
C PRO A 131 16.09 8.96 8.56
N ASP A 132 16.06 8.62 7.28
CA ASP A 132 16.75 7.42 6.80
C ASP A 132 18.16 7.50 7.37
N ILE A 133 18.55 6.56 8.26
CA ILE A 133 19.95 6.46 8.66
C ILE A 133 20.65 6.18 7.35
N PRO A 134 21.41 7.14 6.77
CA PRO A 134 22.26 6.77 5.67
C PRO A 134 23.16 5.68 6.27
N ALA A 135 23.47 4.65 5.50
CA ALA A 135 24.76 3.99 5.69
C ALA A 135 25.83 5.05 5.35
N THR A 136 25.94 6.07 6.20
CA THR A 136 27.05 6.99 6.21
C THR A 136 28.18 6.13 6.70
N GLU A 137 29.11 5.85 5.80
CA GLU A 137 30.50 5.63 6.13
C GLU A 137 31.02 6.91 6.84
N ASN A 138 30.52 7.16 8.05
CA ASN A 138 31.04 8.16 8.97
C ASN A 138 31.48 7.38 10.20
N ALA A 139 32.72 7.60 10.59
CA ALA A 139 33.38 6.90 11.67
C ALA A 139 32.58 6.96 12.98
N PHE A 140 32.00 5.80 13.33
CA PHE A 140 31.89 5.21 14.66
C PHE A 140 31.54 6.16 15.83
N ASP A 141 30.25 6.20 16.16
CA ASP A 141 29.83 6.17 17.56
C ASP A 141 29.14 4.82 17.82
N THR A 142 29.94 3.74 17.84
CA THR A 142 29.46 2.34 17.97
C THR A 142 28.55 2.15 19.16
N ALA A 143 28.76 2.88 20.24
CA ALA A 143 27.96 2.76 21.45
C ALA A 143 26.49 3.16 21.24
N VAL A 144 26.24 4.18 20.39
CA VAL A 144 24.87 4.66 20.10
C VAL A 144 24.14 3.66 19.19
N ASP A 145 24.84 3.08 18.22
CA ASP A 145 24.28 2.07 17.33
C ASP A 145 24.06 0.73 18.04
N GLU A 146 24.94 0.35 18.97
CA GLU A 146 24.79 -0.84 19.83
C GLU A 146 23.60 -0.70 20.79
N ALA A 147 23.42 0.48 21.43
CA ALA A 147 22.28 0.75 22.30
C ALA A 147 20.95 0.71 21.53
N ARG A 148 20.93 1.29 20.32
CA ARG A 148 19.78 1.22 19.41
C ARG A 148 19.45 -0.20 18.99
N ALA A 149 20.46 -0.99 18.63
CA ALA A 149 20.28 -2.40 18.26
C ALA A 149 19.71 -3.20 19.45
N SER A 150 20.25 -3.02 20.65
CA SER A 150 19.74 -3.69 21.86
C SER A 150 18.28 -3.31 22.17
N CYS A 151 17.91 -2.03 22.01
CA CYS A 151 16.54 -1.59 22.17
C CYS A 151 15.61 -2.16 21.09
N LEU A 152 16.06 -2.24 19.83
CA LEU A 152 15.29 -2.86 18.76
C LEU A 152 15.00 -4.33 19.06
N ASP A 153 16.00 -5.11 19.52
CA ASP A 153 15.82 -6.52 19.87
C ASP A 153 14.78 -6.70 20.98
N LYS A 154 14.87 -5.90 22.06
CA LYS A 154 13.88 -5.91 23.15
C LYS A 154 12.48 -5.57 22.65
N CYS A 155 12.35 -4.52 21.84
CA CYS A 155 11.07 -4.10 21.29
C CYS A 155 10.47 -5.10 20.30
N LEU A 156 11.31 -5.87 19.59
CA LEU A 156 10.85 -6.98 18.74
C LEU A 156 10.35 -8.15 19.57
N ASP A 157 10.95 -8.42 20.73
CA ASP A 157 10.54 -9.50 21.63
C ASP A 157 9.24 -9.18 22.39
N ASP A 158 8.91 -7.90 22.56
CA ASP A 158 7.62 -7.45 23.10
C ASP A 158 6.45 -7.62 22.10
N LEU A 159 6.75 -7.82 20.81
CA LEU A 159 5.73 -8.14 19.82
C LEU A 159 5.30 -9.61 19.92
N THR A 160 4.02 -9.87 19.61
CA THR A 160 3.55 -11.24 19.37
C THR A 160 4.41 -11.90 18.27
N VAL A 161 4.68 -13.21 18.38
CA VAL A 161 5.48 -13.98 17.40
C VAL A 161 5.06 -13.69 15.96
N GLU A 162 3.75 -13.68 15.68
CA GLU A 162 3.20 -13.42 14.35
C GLU A 162 3.54 -12.02 13.81
N ASN A 163 3.53 -11.00 14.67
CA ASN A 163 3.87 -9.62 14.30
C ASN A 163 5.38 -9.43 14.15
N ARG A 164 6.19 -10.09 14.98
CA ARG A 164 7.65 -10.12 14.85
C ARG A 164 8.06 -10.77 13.54
N GLU A 165 7.52 -11.94 13.22
CA GLU A 165 7.73 -12.61 11.93
C GLU A 165 7.29 -11.75 10.74
N LEU A 166 6.13 -11.10 10.86
CA LEU A 166 5.62 -10.22 9.81
C LEU A 166 6.59 -9.08 9.55
N ILE A 167 6.97 -8.32 10.58
CA ILE A 167 7.76 -7.10 10.38
C ILE A 167 9.19 -7.42 9.93
N VAL A 168 9.82 -8.44 10.52
CA VAL A 168 11.15 -8.91 10.11
C VAL A 168 11.10 -9.43 8.67
N GLY A 169 10.14 -10.29 8.35
CA GLY A 169 9.95 -10.82 6.99
C GLY A 169 9.61 -9.74 5.96
N TYR A 170 8.91 -8.68 6.36
CA TYR A 170 8.53 -7.57 5.48
C TYR A 170 9.74 -6.76 5.00
N TYR A 171 10.78 -6.65 5.84
CA TYR A 171 12.01 -5.90 5.53
C TYR A 171 13.19 -6.77 5.07
N SER A 172 13.07 -8.10 5.20
CA SER A 172 14.12 -9.05 4.80
C SER A 172 14.27 -9.17 3.27
N GLY A 173 15.52 -9.38 2.82
CA GLY A 173 15.90 -9.56 1.42
C GLY A 173 16.26 -8.25 0.69
N GLU A 174 16.76 -8.36 -0.54
CA GLU A 174 17.06 -7.21 -1.40
C GLU A 174 16.08 -7.08 -2.58
N LYS A 175 15.71 -5.84 -2.95
CA LYS A 175 14.93 -5.49 -4.15
C LYS A 175 13.75 -6.45 -4.46
N SER A 176 13.93 -7.37 -5.41
CA SER A 176 12.94 -8.34 -5.87
C SER A 176 12.56 -9.36 -4.80
N GLU A 177 13.47 -9.71 -3.90
CA GLU A 177 13.19 -10.63 -2.79
C GLU A 177 12.20 -10.01 -1.80
N LYS A 178 12.27 -8.70 -1.53
CA LYS A 178 11.28 -8.02 -0.67
C LYS A 178 9.88 -8.11 -1.26
N ILE A 179 9.75 -7.99 -2.58
CA ILE A 179 8.46 -8.13 -3.27
C ILE A 179 7.93 -9.55 -3.08
N GLY A 180 8.77 -10.57 -3.35
CA GLY A 180 8.43 -11.97 -3.14
C GLY A 180 8.02 -12.27 -1.69
N ASN A 181 8.78 -11.77 -0.72
CA ASN A 181 8.52 -11.93 0.70
C ASN A 181 7.17 -11.35 1.10
N ARG A 182 6.84 -10.13 0.66
CA ARG A 182 5.55 -9.48 0.96
C ARG A 182 4.38 -10.21 0.28
N VAL A 183 4.58 -10.71 -0.93
CA VAL A 183 3.61 -11.59 -1.60
C VAL A 183 3.33 -12.84 -0.78
N ASN A 184 4.37 -13.51 -0.30
CA ASN A 184 4.25 -14.73 0.49
C ASN A 184 3.64 -14.47 1.87
N ILE A 185 4.01 -13.38 2.55
CA ILE A 185 3.44 -13.01 3.85
C ILE A 185 1.94 -12.70 3.71
N ALA A 186 1.54 -11.93 2.70
CA ALA A 186 0.12 -11.61 2.48
C ALA A 186 -0.70 -12.88 2.17
N LYS A 187 -0.15 -13.79 1.35
CA LYS A 187 -0.76 -15.10 1.05
C LYS A 187 -0.92 -15.94 2.31
N ARG A 188 0.14 -16.07 3.12
CA ARG A 188 0.12 -16.84 4.38
C ARG A 188 -0.92 -16.31 5.36
N LEU A 189 -1.07 -14.99 5.45
CA LEU A 189 -2.04 -14.34 6.33
C LEU A 189 -3.45 -14.24 5.74
N GLY A 190 -3.65 -14.62 4.47
CA GLY A 190 -4.94 -14.51 3.78
C GLY A 190 -5.43 -13.07 3.61
N ILE A 191 -4.53 -12.09 3.57
CA ILE A 191 -4.87 -10.66 3.49
C ILE A 191 -4.42 -10.04 2.17
N ALA A 192 -5.09 -8.95 1.78
CA ALA A 192 -4.66 -8.15 0.63
C ALA A 192 -3.30 -7.45 0.91
N GLN A 193 -2.51 -7.22 -0.15
CA GLN A 193 -1.21 -6.51 -0.06
C GLN A 193 -1.30 -5.16 0.65
N ASN A 194 -2.36 -4.38 0.40
CA ASN A 194 -2.54 -3.10 1.08
C ASN A 194 -2.81 -3.27 2.59
N ALA A 195 -3.49 -4.35 2.99
CA ALA A 195 -3.73 -4.66 4.39
C ALA A 195 -2.42 -5.08 5.08
N LEU A 196 -1.57 -5.85 4.39
CA LEU A 196 -0.21 -6.16 4.85
C LEU A 196 0.61 -4.88 5.05
N ARG A 197 0.64 -4.00 4.05
CA ARG A 197 1.34 -2.70 4.13
C ARG A 197 0.87 -1.87 5.31
N ASN A 198 -0.43 -1.72 5.49
CA ASN A 198 -1.00 -0.98 6.62
C ASN A 198 -0.64 -1.61 7.97
N ARG A 199 -0.56 -2.95 8.04
CA ARG A 199 -0.14 -3.66 9.25
C ARG A 199 1.35 -3.46 9.53
N ALA A 200 2.20 -3.51 8.51
CA ALA A 200 3.63 -3.24 8.63
C ALA A 200 3.91 -1.81 9.11
N VAL A 201 3.21 -0.80 8.56
CA VAL A 201 3.31 0.60 9.02
C VAL A 201 2.95 0.72 10.50
N ARG A 202 1.84 0.12 10.95
CA ARG A 202 1.46 0.16 12.36
C ARG A 202 2.52 -0.48 13.26
N LEU A 203 3.04 -1.65 12.88
CA LEU A 203 4.07 -2.35 13.65
C LEU A 203 5.37 -1.56 13.71
N ARG A 204 5.77 -0.91 12.61
CA ARG A 204 6.89 0.02 12.60
C ARG A 204 6.69 1.16 13.59
N ASN A 205 5.54 1.82 13.58
CA ASN A 205 5.26 2.95 14.46
C ASN A 205 5.25 2.50 15.94
N THR A 206 4.81 1.27 16.22
CA THR A 206 4.92 0.65 17.55
C THR A 206 6.39 0.43 17.95
N LEU A 207 7.22 -0.12 17.06
CA LEU A 207 8.64 -0.33 17.32
C LEU A 207 9.40 0.98 17.52
N GLU A 208 9.11 2.00 16.72
CA GLU A 208 9.73 3.31 16.81
C GLU A 208 9.43 4.01 18.13
N ALA A 209 8.17 3.97 18.58
CA ALA A 209 7.79 4.47 19.90
C ALA A 209 8.50 3.71 21.02
N CYS A 210 8.56 2.37 20.92
CA CYS A 210 9.24 1.53 21.91
C CYS A 210 10.75 1.81 21.98
N ILE A 211 11.43 1.94 20.84
CA ILE A 211 12.87 2.23 20.79
C ILE A 211 13.15 3.61 21.37
N THR A 212 12.32 4.60 21.03
CA THR A 212 12.44 5.96 21.58
C THR A 212 12.30 5.96 23.10
N ASP A 213 11.31 5.24 23.63
CA ASP A 213 11.10 5.09 25.07
C ASP A 213 12.24 4.29 25.74
N CYS A 214 12.80 3.28 25.08
CA CYS A 214 13.91 2.47 25.57
C CYS A 214 15.19 3.32 25.70
N LEU A 215 15.52 4.10 24.67
CA LEU A 215 16.68 4.99 24.67
C LEU A 215 16.53 6.18 25.63
N GLY A 216 15.30 6.61 25.91
CA GLY A 216 15.03 7.64 26.91
C GLY A 216 15.12 7.16 28.37
N ARG A 217 15.15 5.84 28.59
CA ARG A 217 15.26 5.22 29.92
C ARG A 217 16.66 4.68 30.24
N SER A 218 17.53 4.58 29.24
CA SER A 218 18.92 4.10 29.34
C SER A 218 19.90 5.19 29.70
#